data_AF-A0A971TDI6-F1
#
_entry.id   AF-A0A971TDI6-F1
#
_cell.length_a   1.000
_cell.length_b   1.000
_cell.length_c   1.000
_cell.angle_alpha   90.00
_cell.angle_beta   90.00
_cell.angle_gamma   90.00
#
_symmetry.space_group_name_H-M   'P 1'
#
loop_
_entity.id
_entity.type
_entity.pdbx_description
1 polymer ?
#
loop_
_entity_poly.entity_id
_entity_poly.type
_entity_poly.pdbx_seq_one_letter_code
_entity_poly.pdbx_strand_id
1 'polypeptide(L)'
;MRKKSILVVSLIMTLFIAGCDVLRETSLSDRPIQSKSIVNEPVGTEQKRAGNEVLKPSEEAQKNINESVVSKPLSEKSAAGKIEQEKAQVHLVVSRDYGESMIFNQWVSVQEQQDALNLTTAYLDVKTSYGGSFINSINGLESGYTGKIGKREKSDWFLYFNGVLAGTGAGDIKVKNGDVVWWDYHDWGAAAFTPAMIGAFPHPFSKGVLLAYSASAQNAAGLLATGLGSRGIKRVQLQEVNDAIMNKRPYPVIVLGLREEIMALSAIQALNSNPQRTGVFYRITDSGFKLLDASMQEGQIVEAGDYACIAATASGMGNTNPLWLVIAEDEKGLQRAVDYLSQGNINPNCAWGLMLGPQGVTPLPLR
;
A
#
# COMPACT_ATOMS: atom_id res chain seq x y z
N MET A 1 -49.07 42.29 -1.92
CA MET A 1 -48.76 41.62 -0.64
C MET A 1 -47.90 40.40 -0.91
N ARG A 2 -46.80 40.26 -0.15
CA ARG A 2 -45.56 39.57 -0.51
C ARG A 2 -45.63 38.04 -0.38
N LYS A 3 -45.05 37.36 -1.37
CA LYS A 3 -44.67 35.94 -1.37
C LYS A 3 -43.54 35.69 -0.35
N LYS A 4 -43.59 34.60 0.40
CA LYS A 4 -42.52 34.15 1.31
C LYS A 4 -41.62 33.17 0.58
N SER A 5 -40.35 33.55 0.38
CA SER A 5 -39.29 32.68 -0.13
C SER A 5 -38.68 31.86 1.02
N ILE A 6 -38.44 30.58 0.74
CA ILE A 6 -37.70 29.63 1.56
C ILE A 6 -36.20 29.89 1.33
N LEU A 7 -35.46 30.11 2.42
CA LEU A 7 -34.02 30.28 2.41
C LEU A 7 -33.36 28.91 2.63
N VAL A 8 -32.69 28.39 1.61
CA VAL A 8 -31.77 27.25 1.71
C VAL A 8 -30.39 27.81 2.07
N VAL A 9 -29.85 27.40 3.21
CA VAL A 9 -28.48 27.74 3.61
C VAL A 9 -27.56 26.60 3.19
N SER A 10 -26.87 26.77 2.06
CA SER A 10 -25.71 25.97 1.69
C SER A 10 -24.49 26.50 2.44
N LEU A 11 -23.94 25.70 3.36
CA LEU A 11 -22.66 26.00 4.01
C LEU A 11 -21.52 25.51 3.11
N ILE A 12 -20.94 26.42 2.34
CA ILE A 12 -19.72 26.18 1.57
C ILE A 12 -18.52 26.40 2.50
N MET A 13 -17.76 25.34 2.75
CA MET A 13 -16.49 25.38 3.47
C MET A 13 -15.37 25.69 2.46
N THR A 14 -15.02 26.96 2.32
CA THR A 14 -13.83 27.42 1.60
C THR A 14 -12.98 28.26 2.53
N LEU A 15 -11.78 27.78 2.88
CA LEU A 15 -10.61 28.59 3.20
C LEU A 15 -9.42 27.68 3.48
N PHE A 16 -8.43 27.70 2.58
CA PHE A 16 -7.00 27.94 2.87
C PHE A 16 -6.22 27.95 1.54
N ILE A 17 -6.13 29.13 0.92
CA ILE A 17 -5.06 29.47 -0.01
C ILE A 17 -4.46 30.77 0.52
N ALA A 18 -3.24 30.70 1.05
CA ALA A 18 -2.33 31.85 1.17
C ALA A 18 -0.92 31.32 1.44
N GLY A 19 0.01 31.67 0.54
CA GLY A 19 1.43 31.37 0.68
C GLY A 19 2.19 31.58 -0.62
N CYS A 20 2.08 32.76 -1.23
CA CYS A 20 2.97 33.19 -2.30
C CYS A 20 4.33 33.65 -1.71
N ASP A 21 5.38 33.31 -2.45
CA ASP A 21 6.61 34.05 -2.74
C ASP A 21 7.20 34.99 -1.68
N VAL A 22 8.36 34.59 -1.17
CA VAL A 22 9.44 35.53 -0.85
C VAL A 22 10.73 35.00 -1.47
N LEU A 23 11.06 35.54 -2.65
CA LEU A 23 12.41 35.52 -3.20
C LEU A 23 13.29 36.44 -2.33
N ARG A 24 14.43 35.92 -1.88
CA ARG A 24 15.53 36.76 -1.38
C ARG A 24 16.84 36.22 -1.94
N GLU A 25 17.35 36.92 -2.95
CA GLU A 25 18.73 36.84 -3.39
C GLU A 25 19.64 37.39 -2.28
N THR A 26 20.69 36.64 -1.94
CA THR A 26 21.96 37.21 -1.52
C THR A 26 23.09 36.38 -2.09
N SER A 27 23.85 37.02 -2.97
CA SER A 27 25.15 36.60 -3.49
C SER A 27 26.22 36.59 -2.40
N LEU A 28 27.20 35.68 -2.49
CA LEU A 28 28.61 36.02 -2.76
C LEU A 28 29.55 34.81 -2.60
N SER A 29 30.46 34.73 -3.57
CA SER A 29 31.83 34.18 -3.55
C SER A 29 32.07 32.66 -3.55
N ASP A 30 32.22 32.15 -4.78
CA ASP A 30 33.16 31.08 -5.14
C ASP A 30 34.62 31.52 -4.93
N ARG A 31 35.46 30.60 -4.42
CA ARG A 31 36.73 30.19 -5.08
C ARG A 31 37.28 28.87 -4.50
N PRO A 32 38.06 28.10 -5.29
CA PRO A 32 38.18 26.65 -5.18
C PRO A 32 39.52 26.18 -4.59
N ILE A 33 39.58 24.96 -4.04
CA ILE A 33 40.85 24.28 -3.76
C ILE A 33 40.79 22.79 -4.14
N GLN A 34 41.44 22.52 -5.27
CA GLN A 34 42.37 21.43 -5.61
C GLN A 34 42.00 19.95 -5.38
N SER A 35 41.92 19.27 -6.52
CA SER A 35 42.26 17.87 -6.72
C SER A 35 43.73 17.57 -6.39
N LYS A 36 43.97 16.45 -5.70
CA LYS A 36 45.21 15.69 -5.82
C LYS A 36 44.89 14.20 -5.90
N SER A 37 44.96 13.71 -7.12
CA SER A 37 45.17 12.32 -7.48
C SER A 37 46.57 11.88 -7.05
N ILE A 38 46.66 10.77 -6.32
CA ILE A 38 47.88 9.95 -6.24
C ILE A 38 47.44 8.51 -6.49
N VAL A 39 47.79 8.03 -7.68
CA VAL A 39 47.74 6.63 -8.09
C VAL A 39 49.05 6.00 -7.61
N ASN A 40 48.95 4.89 -6.87
CA ASN A 40 50.05 3.96 -6.67
C ASN A 40 49.61 2.59 -7.22
N GLU A 41 50.37 2.09 -8.20
CA GLU A 41 50.40 0.68 -8.59
C GLU A 41 50.88 -0.20 -7.42
N PRO A 42 50.64 -1.52 -7.52
CA PRO A 42 51.83 -2.37 -7.58
C PRO A 42 51.80 -3.45 -8.66
N VAL A 43 53.01 -3.74 -9.14
CA VAL A 43 53.45 -4.82 -10.02
C VAL A 43 53.59 -6.14 -9.24
N GLY A 44 53.20 -7.25 -9.90
CA GLY A 44 53.76 -8.61 -9.76
C GLY A 44 53.34 -9.41 -8.51
N THR A 45 53.16 -10.74 -8.55
CA THR A 45 53.59 -11.75 -9.52
C THR A 45 52.80 -13.04 -9.28
N GLU A 46 52.71 -13.82 -10.35
CA GLU A 46 52.13 -15.14 -10.58
C GLU A 46 52.21 -16.18 -9.44
N GLN A 47 51.15 -17.00 -9.34
CA GLN A 47 51.23 -18.33 -8.72
C GLN A 47 50.62 -19.39 -9.65
N LYS A 48 51.48 -20.37 -9.97
CA LYS A 48 51.32 -21.51 -10.88
C LYS A 48 50.06 -22.33 -10.62
N ARG A 49 49.32 -22.68 -11.69
CA ARG A 49 48.38 -23.80 -11.72
C ARG A 49 49.04 -25.02 -12.37
N ALA A 50 49.04 -26.14 -11.64
CA ALA A 50 49.37 -27.45 -12.15
C ALA A 50 48.18 -28.03 -12.93
N GLY A 51 48.49 -28.70 -14.03
CA GLY A 51 47.52 -29.36 -14.90
C GLY A 51 47.01 -30.69 -14.34
N ASN A 52 45.93 -31.16 -14.96
CA ASN A 52 45.71 -32.55 -15.30
C ASN A 52 44.71 -32.60 -16.46
N GLU A 53 45.17 -33.10 -17.61
CA GLU A 53 44.31 -33.70 -18.63
C GLU A 53 43.74 -35.01 -18.07
N VAL A 54 42.54 -35.40 -18.54
CA VAL A 54 42.27 -36.73 -19.14
C VAL A 54 40.79 -36.82 -19.59
N LEU A 55 40.66 -36.94 -20.91
CA LEU A 55 39.78 -37.78 -21.76
C LEU A 55 38.24 -37.76 -21.72
N LYS A 56 37.74 -37.91 -22.96
CA LYS A 56 36.42 -37.76 -23.60
C LYS A 56 35.30 -38.73 -23.16
N PRO A 57 34.03 -38.45 -23.54
CA PRO A 57 32.85 -39.21 -23.18
C PRO A 57 32.57 -40.37 -24.16
N SER A 58 31.87 -41.40 -23.67
CA SER A 58 31.30 -42.49 -24.47
C SER A 58 29.77 -42.51 -24.37
N GLU A 59 29.12 -42.33 -25.52
CA GLU A 59 27.76 -42.78 -25.81
C GLU A 59 27.74 -44.27 -26.19
N GLU A 60 26.51 -44.80 -26.38
CA GLU A 60 26.06 -46.14 -26.84
C GLU A 60 25.63 -47.09 -25.70
N ALA A 61 24.48 -47.77 -25.76
CA ALA A 61 23.48 -48.00 -26.81
C ALA A 61 22.15 -48.46 -26.16
N GLN A 62 21.01 -47.92 -26.59
CA GLN A 62 19.96 -48.57 -27.43
C GLN A 62 19.32 -49.85 -26.84
N LYS A 63 17.99 -49.97 -26.86
CA LYS A 63 17.18 -50.40 -28.02
C LYS A 63 15.78 -50.88 -27.59
N ASN A 64 14.74 -50.45 -28.32
CA ASN A 64 13.67 -51.26 -28.93
C ASN A 64 12.46 -50.34 -29.23
N ILE A 65 12.34 -49.79 -30.45
CA ILE A 65 11.87 -50.36 -31.73
C ILE A 65 10.35 -50.22 -31.88
N ASN A 66 9.98 -49.44 -32.92
CA ASN A 66 8.88 -49.51 -33.90
C ASN A 66 7.46 -49.90 -33.40
N GLU A 67 6.36 -49.31 -33.90
CA GLU A 67 6.04 -49.18 -35.32
C GLU A 67 4.86 -48.21 -35.53
N SER A 68 4.59 -47.96 -36.80
CA SER A 68 4.02 -46.76 -37.38
C SER A 68 2.56 -46.88 -37.85
N VAL A 69 1.91 -45.71 -38.04
CA VAL A 69 0.92 -45.37 -39.11
C VAL A 69 -0.60 -45.53 -38.83
N VAL A 70 -1.22 -44.36 -38.63
CA VAL A 70 -2.46 -43.77 -39.23
C VAL A 70 -3.80 -44.54 -39.17
N SER A 71 -4.78 -43.94 -38.48
CA SER A 71 -6.15 -43.76 -39.00
C SER A 71 -6.89 -42.63 -38.27
N LYS A 72 -7.71 -41.88 -39.04
CA LYS A 72 -8.45 -40.66 -38.70
C LYS A 72 -9.83 -40.99 -38.06
N PRO A 73 -10.64 -40.01 -37.63
CA PRO A 73 -11.17 -39.87 -36.27
C PRO A 73 -12.56 -40.48 -36.07
N LEU A 74 -12.85 -40.97 -34.87
CA LEU A 74 -14.22 -41.25 -34.41
C LEU A 74 -14.65 -40.15 -33.45
N SER A 75 -15.47 -39.24 -33.98
CA SER A 75 -16.65 -38.64 -33.33
C SER A 75 -16.75 -38.87 -31.81
N GLU A 76 -16.14 -37.98 -31.02
CA GLU A 76 -16.53 -37.81 -29.62
C GLU A 76 -17.46 -36.60 -29.49
N LYS A 77 -18.66 -36.94 -29.03
CA LYS A 77 -19.76 -36.08 -28.67
C LYS A 77 -19.25 -35.05 -27.67
N SER A 78 -19.30 -33.77 -28.04
CA SER A 78 -19.08 -32.63 -27.15
C SER A 78 -19.93 -32.79 -25.89
N ALA A 79 -19.30 -33.22 -24.79
CA ALA A 79 -19.80 -32.96 -23.47
C ALA A 79 -19.56 -31.47 -23.22
N ALA A 80 -20.59 -30.67 -23.50
CA ALA A 80 -20.66 -29.28 -23.05
C ALA A 80 -20.64 -29.29 -21.52
N GLY A 81 -19.42 -29.27 -20.95
CA GLY A 81 -19.23 -28.90 -19.57
C GLY A 81 -19.79 -27.49 -19.42
N LYS A 82 -20.88 -27.36 -18.66
CA LYS A 82 -21.23 -26.06 -18.08
C LYS A 82 -20.01 -25.62 -17.30
N ILE A 83 -19.27 -24.67 -17.85
CA ILE A 83 -18.38 -23.84 -17.07
C ILE A 83 -19.32 -23.14 -16.08
N GLU A 84 -19.37 -23.63 -14.84
CA GLU A 84 -19.89 -22.82 -13.74
C GLU A 84 -19.06 -21.54 -13.78
N GLN A 85 -19.67 -20.45 -14.24
CA GLN A 85 -19.05 -19.15 -14.11
C GLN A 85 -18.79 -18.96 -12.61
N GLU A 86 -17.51 -18.90 -12.24
CA GLU A 86 -17.12 -18.52 -10.88
C GLU A 86 -17.90 -17.26 -10.53
N LYS A 87 -18.72 -17.37 -9.48
CA LYS A 87 -19.51 -16.23 -9.01
C LYS A 87 -18.54 -15.15 -8.58
N ALA A 88 -18.76 -13.93 -9.04
CA ALA A 88 -17.97 -12.79 -8.62
C ALA A 88 -17.96 -12.67 -7.10
N GLN A 89 -16.78 -12.52 -6.50
CA GLN A 89 -16.59 -12.38 -5.06
C GLN A 89 -15.90 -11.05 -4.73
N VAL A 90 -16.26 -10.49 -3.58
CA VAL A 90 -15.62 -9.32 -2.97
C VAL A 90 -15.14 -9.71 -1.59
N HIS A 91 -14.00 -9.17 -1.18
CA HIS A 91 -13.52 -9.34 0.17
C HIS A 91 -14.18 -8.27 1.06
N LEU A 92 -15.16 -8.69 1.86
CA LEU A 92 -15.81 -7.83 2.84
C LEU A 92 -15.12 -8.00 4.19
N VAL A 93 -14.57 -6.89 4.70
CA VAL A 93 -13.84 -6.83 5.96
C VAL A 93 -14.49 -5.79 6.86
N VAL A 94 -14.76 -6.16 8.11
CA VAL A 94 -15.23 -5.26 9.15
C VAL A 94 -14.36 -5.46 10.37
N SER A 95 -13.75 -4.40 10.84
CA SER A 95 -12.87 -4.40 12.01
C SER A 95 -13.13 -3.18 12.88
N ARG A 96 -12.43 -3.14 14.01
CA ARG A 96 -12.34 -1.97 14.87
C ARG A 96 -10.91 -1.79 15.36
N ASP A 97 -10.63 -0.57 15.80
CA ASP A 97 -9.36 -0.16 16.37
C ASP A 97 -8.20 -0.42 15.39
N TYR A 98 -8.35 0.09 14.16
CA TYR A 98 -7.34 -0.04 13.09
C TYR A 98 -6.98 -1.50 12.79
N GLY A 99 -7.99 -2.36 12.65
CA GLY A 99 -7.80 -3.77 12.33
C GLY A 99 -7.32 -4.64 13.51
N GLU A 100 -7.24 -4.09 14.72
CA GLU A 100 -6.88 -4.87 15.91
C GLU A 100 -7.89 -5.98 16.20
N SER A 101 -9.18 -5.67 16.15
CA SER A 101 -10.26 -6.63 16.39
C SER A 101 -11.12 -6.83 15.14
N MET A 102 -11.21 -8.07 14.69
CA MET A 102 -12.03 -8.44 13.55
C MET A 102 -13.47 -8.71 13.97
N ILE A 103 -14.41 -8.08 13.26
CA ILE A 103 -15.87 -8.28 13.41
C ILE A 103 -16.39 -9.18 12.29
N PHE A 104 -15.90 -8.99 11.06
CA PHE A 104 -16.23 -9.81 9.89
C PHE A 104 -15.05 -9.82 8.92
N ASN A 105 -14.77 -10.96 8.26
CA ASN A 105 -13.66 -11.08 7.32
C ASN A 105 -13.89 -12.28 6.39
N GLN A 106 -14.57 -12.07 5.27
CA GLN A 106 -14.90 -13.14 4.32
C GLN A 106 -14.94 -12.67 2.88
N TRP A 107 -14.64 -13.59 1.97
CA TRP A 107 -15.01 -13.47 0.56
C TRP A 107 -16.49 -13.74 0.42
N VAL A 108 -17.23 -12.76 -0.07
CA VAL A 108 -18.69 -12.79 -0.18
C VAL A 108 -19.12 -12.72 -1.65
N SER A 109 -20.22 -13.39 -1.97
CA SER A 109 -20.77 -13.37 -3.34
C SER A 109 -21.38 -12.01 -3.66
N VAL A 110 -21.14 -11.55 -4.88
CA VAL A 110 -21.60 -10.25 -5.40
C VAL A 110 -22.69 -10.46 -6.44
N GLN A 111 -23.77 -9.68 -6.32
CA GLN A 111 -24.80 -9.58 -7.34
C GLN A 111 -24.40 -8.53 -8.40
N GLU A 112 -24.95 -8.64 -9.60
CA GLU A 112 -24.66 -7.69 -10.68
C GLU A 112 -25.04 -6.26 -10.27
N GLN A 113 -24.12 -5.29 -10.48
CA GLN A 113 -24.30 -3.87 -10.14
C GLN A 113 -24.56 -3.57 -8.64
N GLN A 114 -24.26 -4.51 -7.75
CA GLN A 114 -24.34 -4.28 -6.31
C GLN A 114 -23.37 -3.17 -5.87
N ASP A 115 -23.82 -2.27 -5.01
CA ASP A 115 -22.96 -1.28 -4.36
C ASP A 115 -22.47 -1.77 -3.00
N ALA A 116 -21.43 -1.12 -2.46
CA ALA A 116 -20.79 -1.51 -1.20
C ALA A 116 -21.76 -1.44 -0.01
N LEU A 117 -22.74 -0.52 -0.01
CA LEU A 117 -23.76 -0.45 1.06
C LEU A 117 -24.66 -1.70 1.02
N ASN A 118 -25.26 -1.98 -0.14
CA ASN A 118 -26.15 -3.13 -0.32
C ASN A 118 -25.38 -4.46 -0.16
N LEU A 119 -24.10 -4.51 -0.53
CA LEU A 119 -23.23 -5.64 -0.21
C LEU A 119 -23.11 -5.81 1.30
N THR A 120 -22.77 -4.75 2.04
CA THR A 120 -22.58 -4.82 3.50
C THR A 120 -23.88 -5.25 4.21
N THR A 121 -25.02 -4.65 3.86
CA THR A 121 -26.35 -4.96 4.43
C THR A 121 -26.81 -6.39 4.12
N ALA A 122 -26.34 -7.02 3.03
CA ALA A 122 -26.70 -8.40 2.71
C ALA A 122 -26.08 -9.43 3.67
N TYR A 123 -25.01 -9.07 4.37
CA TYR A 123 -24.27 -9.98 5.27
C TYR A 123 -24.26 -9.54 6.73
N LEU A 124 -24.62 -8.28 7.03
CA LEU A 124 -24.46 -7.66 8.35
C LEU A 124 -25.68 -6.80 8.70
N ASP A 125 -25.95 -6.65 10.00
CA ASP A 125 -27.00 -5.75 10.50
C ASP A 125 -26.49 -4.30 10.41
N VAL A 126 -26.94 -3.56 9.39
CA VAL A 126 -26.52 -2.19 9.12
C VAL A 126 -27.66 -1.23 9.42
N LYS A 127 -27.38 -0.21 10.24
CA LYS A 127 -28.27 0.95 10.41
C LYS A 127 -27.64 2.16 9.76
N THR A 128 -28.45 2.93 9.04
CA THR A 128 -28.01 4.15 8.34
C THR A 128 -28.61 5.41 8.94
N SER A 129 -27.92 6.54 8.79
CA SER A 129 -28.41 7.89 9.11
C SER A 129 -28.54 8.76 7.85
N TYR A 130 -29.14 9.94 7.99
CA TYR A 130 -29.29 10.96 6.93
C TYR A 130 -29.92 10.43 5.63
N GLY A 131 -31.02 9.68 5.74
CA GLY A 131 -31.75 9.18 4.56
C GLY A 131 -31.08 8.00 3.85
N GLY A 132 -30.15 7.30 4.50
CA GLY A 132 -29.55 6.07 3.98
C GLY A 132 -28.11 6.22 3.50
N SER A 133 -27.61 7.44 3.37
CA SER A 133 -26.30 7.71 2.75
C SER A 133 -25.09 7.40 3.64
N PHE A 134 -25.28 7.30 4.96
CA PHE A 134 -24.19 7.07 5.91
C PHE A 134 -24.50 5.89 6.82
N ILE A 135 -23.54 4.96 6.93
CA ILE A 135 -23.62 3.91 7.94
C ILE A 135 -23.43 4.54 9.32
N ASN A 136 -24.36 4.24 10.22
CA ASN A 136 -24.33 4.67 11.61
C ASN A 136 -24.00 3.49 12.55
N SER A 137 -24.35 2.27 12.17
CA SER A 137 -24.04 1.08 12.95
C SER A 137 -23.83 -0.13 12.05
N ILE A 138 -22.92 -1.01 12.47
CA ILE A 138 -22.75 -2.37 11.94
C ILE A 138 -22.76 -3.33 13.12
N ASN A 139 -23.62 -4.36 13.07
CA ASN A 139 -23.79 -5.38 14.11
C ASN A 139 -23.94 -4.80 15.52
N GLY A 140 -24.69 -3.70 15.66
CA GLY A 140 -24.98 -3.05 16.94
C GLY A 140 -23.86 -2.15 17.49
N LEU A 141 -22.68 -2.10 16.88
CA LEU A 141 -21.65 -1.12 17.22
C LEU A 141 -21.98 0.21 16.52
N GLU A 142 -22.47 1.16 17.31
CA GLU A 142 -22.93 2.47 16.83
C GLU A 142 -21.80 3.50 16.78
N SER A 143 -21.91 4.43 15.82
CA SER A 143 -21.11 5.64 15.78
C SER A 143 -21.15 6.38 17.11
N GLY A 144 -19.99 6.73 17.64
CA GLY A 144 -19.85 7.60 18.82
C GLY A 144 -20.13 9.07 18.49
N TYR A 145 -20.11 9.43 17.21
CA TYR A 145 -20.24 10.80 16.74
C TYR A 145 -21.57 11.06 16.01
N THR A 146 -21.82 10.29 14.94
CA THR A 146 -22.95 10.46 14.04
C THR A 146 -24.26 10.05 14.73
N GLY A 147 -25.30 10.86 14.56
CA GLY A 147 -26.63 10.58 15.13
C GLY A 147 -26.77 10.78 16.64
N LYS A 148 -25.69 11.16 17.36
CA LYS A 148 -25.74 11.40 18.81
C LYS A 148 -26.24 12.82 19.16
N ILE A 149 -27.18 12.87 20.10
CA ILE A 149 -27.67 14.09 20.77
C ILE A 149 -26.96 14.19 22.12
N GLY A 150 -26.20 15.26 22.36
CA GLY A 150 -25.42 15.47 23.59
C GLY A 150 -23.93 15.24 23.39
N LYS A 151 -23.29 14.48 24.30
CA LYS A 151 -21.85 14.21 24.25
C LYS A 151 -21.53 13.34 23.03
N ARG A 152 -20.63 13.82 22.18
CA ARG A 152 -20.11 13.09 21.01
C ARG A 152 -18.72 12.57 21.32
N GLU A 153 -18.48 11.32 20.93
CA GLU A 153 -17.17 10.67 20.96
C GLU A 153 -16.59 10.70 19.55
N LYS A 154 -15.27 10.81 19.42
CA LYS A 154 -14.61 10.92 18.12
C LYS A 154 -14.34 9.53 17.52
N SER A 155 -15.32 8.64 17.58
CA SER A 155 -15.24 7.30 17.00
C SER A 155 -16.38 7.11 16.01
N ASP A 156 -16.05 6.65 14.80
CA ASP A 156 -17.02 6.46 13.73
C ASP A 156 -16.62 5.31 12.79
N TRP A 157 -17.52 4.94 11.88
CA TRP A 157 -17.27 3.96 10.82
C TRP A 157 -16.62 4.61 9.61
N PHE A 158 -15.46 4.10 9.21
CA PHE A 158 -14.73 4.54 8.03
C PHE A 158 -14.73 3.45 6.96
N LEU A 159 -15.08 3.83 5.72
CA LEU A 159 -15.03 2.94 4.56
C LEU A 159 -13.72 3.13 3.81
N TYR A 160 -12.96 2.06 3.68
CA TYR A 160 -11.85 1.95 2.76
C TYR A 160 -12.25 1.03 1.60
N PHE A 161 -12.11 1.52 0.38
CA PHE A 161 -12.36 0.75 -0.83
C PHE A 161 -11.04 0.54 -1.56
N ASN A 162 -10.65 -0.73 -1.76
CA ASN A 162 -9.36 -1.09 -2.37
C ASN A 162 -8.17 -0.34 -1.75
N GLY A 163 -8.17 -0.18 -0.42
CA GLY A 163 -7.05 0.40 0.35
C GLY A 163 -7.05 1.93 0.45
N VAL A 164 -8.05 2.61 -0.09
CA VAL A 164 -8.17 4.08 -0.02
C VAL A 164 -9.43 4.45 0.73
N LEU A 165 -9.34 5.44 1.63
CA LEU A 165 -10.49 5.99 2.33
C LEU A 165 -11.48 6.57 1.31
N ALA A 166 -12.71 6.07 1.30
CA ALA A 166 -13.71 6.41 0.30
C ALA A 166 -14.10 7.89 0.35
N GLY A 167 -14.08 8.56 -0.81
CA GLY A 167 -14.53 9.95 -0.97
C GLY A 167 -16.02 10.12 -1.27
N THR A 168 -16.74 9.01 -1.39
CA THR A 168 -18.19 8.95 -1.68
C THR A 168 -18.86 7.98 -0.73
N GLY A 169 -20.19 8.04 -0.64
CA GLY A 169 -20.95 7.10 0.17
C GLY A 169 -20.83 5.67 -0.36
N ALA A 170 -21.04 4.70 0.52
CA ALA A 170 -20.98 3.27 0.18
C ALA A 170 -21.99 2.87 -0.91
N GLY A 171 -23.14 3.56 -0.99
CA GLY A 171 -24.15 3.35 -2.03
C GLY A 171 -23.70 3.76 -3.44
N ASP A 172 -22.67 4.61 -3.55
CA ASP A 172 -22.15 5.10 -4.82
C ASP A 172 -20.99 4.23 -5.36
N ILE A 173 -20.49 3.29 -4.56
CA ILE A 173 -19.33 2.44 -4.90
C ILE A 173 -19.85 1.12 -5.45
N LYS A 174 -19.82 0.97 -6.78
CA LYS A 174 -20.15 -0.28 -7.46
C LYS A 174 -18.99 -1.26 -7.36
N VAL A 175 -19.24 -2.39 -6.71
CA VAL A 175 -18.23 -3.41 -6.43
C VAL A 175 -18.12 -4.41 -7.58
N LYS A 176 -16.92 -4.95 -7.77
CA LYS A 176 -16.57 -5.91 -8.82
C LYS A 176 -15.81 -7.08 -8.22
N ASN A 177 -15.72 -8.16 -8.99
CA ASN A 177 -14.94 -9.33 -8.60
C ASN A 177 -13.50 -8.93 -8.20
N GLY A 178 -13.07 -9.40 -7.04
CA GLY A 178 -11.76 -9.10 -6.46
C GLY A 178 -11.72 -7.85 -5.60
N ASP A 179 -12.67 -6.92 -5.67
CA ASP A 179 -12.58 -5.70 -4.85
C ASP A 179 -12.56 -6.01 -3.34
N VAL A 180 -11.97 -5.10 -2.57
CA VAL A 180 -11.94 -5.12 -1.11
C VAL A 180 -12.79 -3.98 -0.58
N VAL A 181 -13.83 -4.33 0.18
CA VAL A 181 -14.68 -3.39 0.92
C VAL A 181 -14.34 -3.55 2.39
N TRP A 182 -13.73 -2.52 2.98
CA TRP A 182 -13.27 -2.56 4.36
C TRP A 182 -13.93 -1.47 5.20
N TRP A 183 -14.66 -1.87 6.23
CA TRP A 183 -15.16 -0.98 7.27
C TRP A 183 -14.31 -1.09 8.51
N ASP A 184 -13.86 0.03 9.05
CA ASP A 184 -13.19 0.05 10.35
C ASP A 184 -13.80 1.09 11.27
N TYR A 185 -14.12 0.66 12.49
CA TYR A 185 -14.57 1.54 13.56
C TYR A 185 -13.37 1.94 14.42
N HIS A 186 -12.99 3.21 14.41
CA HIS A 186 -11.88 3.68 15.24
C HIS A 186 -12.07 5.11 15.73
N ASP A 187 -11.33 5.45 16.77
CA ASP A 187 -11.17 6.84 17.22
C ASP A 187 -10.31 7.63 16.22
N TRP A 188 -10.80 8.79 15.80
CA TRP A 188 -10.11 9.73 14.92
C TRP A 188 -9.64 10.98 15.67
N GLY A 189 -9.67 10.96 17.00
CA GLY A 189 -9.39 12.12 17.84
C GLY A 189 -7.96 12.63 17.76
N ALA A 190 -6.99 11.71 17.67
CA ALA A 190 -5.57 12.03 17.52
C ALA A 190 -5.07 11.96 16.07
N ALA A 191 -5.65 11.06 15.27
CA ALA A 191 -5.34 10.85 13.87
C ALA A 191 -6.58 11.12 13.01
N ALA A 192 -6.96 12.39 12.89
CA ALA A 192 -8.19 12.78 12.21
C ALA A 192 -8.23 12.42 10.70
N PHE A 193 -7.09 11.99 10.14
CA PHE A 193 -6.98 11.74 8.72
C PHE A 193 -6.06 10.56 8.41
N THR A 194 -6.68 9.45 7.98
CA THR A 194 -5.99 8.22 7.55
C THR A 194 -6.47 7.83 6.15
N PRO A 195 -5.85 8.38 5.08
CA PRO A 195 -6.44 8.38 3.74
C PRO A 195 -6.21 7.10 2.94
N ALA A 196 -5.25 6.26 3.35
CA ALA A 196 -4.93 5.01 2.70
C ALA A 196 -4.42 4.00 3.73
N MET A 197 -4.51 2.72 3.37
CA MET A 197 -4.09 1.61 4.20
C MET A 197 -3.50 0.49 3.32
N ILE A 198 -2.64 -0.33 3.89
CA ILE A 198 -1.94 -1.41 3.20
C ILE A 198 -2.72 -2.73 3.18
N GLY A 199 -3.71 -2.91 4.06
CA GLY A 199 -4.49 -4.15 4.22
C GLY A 199 -5.23 -4.65 2.98
N ALA A 200 -5.48 -3.80 1.98
CA ALA A 200 -6.10 -4.19 0.71
C ALA A 200 -5.08 -4.61 -0.37
N PHE A 201 -3.80 -4.79 -0.04
CA PHE A 201 -2.77 -5.23 -0.98
C PHE A 201 -3.22 -6.48 -1.79
N PRO A 202 -2.98 -6.54 -3.10
CA PRO A 202 -2.35 -5.55 -3.97
C PRO A 202 -3.36 -4.62 -4.71
N HIS A 203 -4.63 -4.59 -4.30
CA HIS A 203 -5.73 -3.96 -5.05
C HIS A 203 -5.55 -2.47 -5.41
N PRO A 204 -4.94 -1.62 -4.56
CA PRO A 204 -4.66 -0.23 -4.95
C PRO A 204 -3.90 -0.10 -6.28
N PHE A 205 -3.14 -1.15 -6.65
CA PHE A 205 -2.23 -1.16 -7.80
C PHE A 205 -2.82 -1.83 -9.05
N SER A 206 -4.07 -2.30 -9.00
CA SER A 206 -4.73 -3.06 -10.08
C SER A 206 -4.73 -2.36 -11.44
N LYS A 207 -4.75 -1.02 -11.47
CA LYS A 207 -4.70 -0.21 -12.70
C LYS A 207 -3.28 0.13 -13.18
N GLY A 208 -2.29 -0.16 -12.34
CA GLY A 208 -0.88 0.10 -12.54
C GLY A 208 -0.25 0.86 -11.37
N VAL A 209 1.07 0.76 -11.28
CA VAL A 209 1.87 1.33 -10.19
C VAL A 209 3.24 1.76 -10.69
N LEU A 210 3.75 2.86 -10.15
CA LEU A 210 5.16 3.22 -10.25
C LEU A 210 5.90 2.77 -8.98
N LEU A 211 6.95 1.98 -9.15
CA LEU A 211 7.96 1.73 -8.13
C LEU A 211 9.04 2.81 -8.25
N ALA A 212 8.98 3.79 -7.37
CA ALA A 212 9.96 4.86 -7.27
C ALA A 212 11.06 4.44 -6.27
N TYR A 213 12.25 4.11 -6.74
CA TYR A 213 13.29 3.54 -5.89
C TYR A 213 14.46 4.50 -5.64
N SER A 214 15.07 4.43 -4.45
CA SER A 214 16.38 5.07 -4.23
C SER A 214 17.49 4.31 -4.98
N ALA A 215 18.63 4.96 -5.23
CA ALA A 215 19.74 4.36 -5.99
C ALA A 215 20.12 2.95 -5.50
N SER A 216 20.21 2.76 -4.18
CA SER A 216 20.57 1.45 -3.57
C SER A 216 19.45 0.40 -3.67
N ALA A 217 18.23 0.79 -3.99
CA ALA A 217 17.04 -0.09 -4.00
C ALA A 217 16.63 -0.59 -5.39
N GLN A 218 17.41 -0.35 -6.44
CA GLN A 218 17.05 -0.75 -7.80
C GLN A 218 16.77 -2.26 -7.93
N ASN A 219 17.63 -3.11 -7.35
CA ASN A 219 17.46 -4.56 -7.39
C ASN A 219 16.19 -5.00 -6.64
N ALA A 220 15.96 -4.44 -5.44
CA ALA A 220 14.76 -4.68 -4.65
C ALA A 220 13.48 -4.25 -5.41
N ALA A 221 13.54 -3.15 -6.17
CA ALA A 221 12.44 -2.70 -7.01
C ALA A 221 12.12 -3.70 -8.13
N GLY A 222 13.15 -4.27 -8.76
CA GLY A 222 13.01 -5.32 -9.78
C GLY A 222 12.35 -6.59 -9.24
N LEU A 223 12.76 -7.01 -8.04
CA LEU A 223 12.17 -8.17 -7.36
C LEU A 223 10.71 -7.92 -6.98
N LEU A 224 10.41 -6.76 -6.38
CA LEU A 224 9.04 -6.37 -6.06
C LEU A 224 8.17 -6.26 -7.32
N ALA A 225 8.70 -5.76 -8.42
CA ALA A 225 7.97 -5.69 -9.69
C ALA A 225 7.58 -7.07 -10.21
N THR A 226 8.50 -8.04 -10.11
CA THR A 226 8.22 -9.44 -10.45
C THR A 226 7.17 -10.04 -9.52
N GLY A 227 7.27 -9.78 -8.21
CA GLY A 227 6.29 -10.20 -7.21
C GLY A 227 4.89 -9.60 -7.43
N LEU A 228 4.79 -8.35 -7.86
CA LEU A 228 3.52 -7.72 -8.25
C LEU A 228 2.98 -8.29 -9.56
N GLY A 229 3.85 -8.56 -10.53
CA GLY A 229 3.49 -9.16 -11.82
C GLY A 229 2.88 -10.56 -11.66
N SER A 230 3.47 -11.41 -10.80
CA SER A 230 2.93 -12.75 -10.50
C SER A 230 1.56 -12.70 -9.81
N ARG A 231 1.18 -11.53 -9.26
CA ARG A 231 -0.12 -11.26 -8.63
C ARG A 231 -1.13 -10.60 -9.56
N GLY A 232 -0.84 -10.54 -10.85
CA GLY A 232 -1.74 -10.00 -11.85
C GLY A 232 -1.69 -8.49 -12.00
N ILE A 233 -0.72 -7.80 -11.37
CA ILE A 233 -0.47 -6.38 -11.63
C ILE A 233 0.24 -6.25 -12.98
N LYS A 234 -0.53 -5.91 -14.01
CA LYS A 234 -0.07 -5.92 -15.41
C LYS A 234 0.82 -4.74 -15.79
N ARG A 235 0.81 -3.67 -14.99
CA ARG A 235 1.47 -2.39 -15.32
C ARG A 235 2.32 -1.94 -14.15
N VAL A 236 3.57 -2.40 -14.12
CA VAL A 236 4.56 -1.98 -13.13
C VAL A 236 5.64 -1.19 -13.85
N GLN A 237 5.82 0.07 -13.45
CA GLN A 237 6.89 0.94 -13.95
C GLN A 237 7.95 1.10 -12.87
N LEU A 238 9.20 1.27 -13.28
CA LEU A 238 10.33 1.48 -12.38
C LEU A 238 10.99 2.81 -12.76
N GLN A 239 11.24 3.65 -11.76
CA GLN A 239 11.98 4.90 -11.94
C GLN A 239 12.74 5.24 -10.67
N GLU A 240 13.92 5.84 -10.78
CA GLU A 240 14.60 6.42 -9.63
C GLU A 240 13.77 7.58 -9.04
N VAL A 241 13.64 7.57 -7.71
CA VAL A 241 12.82 8.54 -6.98
C VAL A 241 13.41 9.95 -7.06
N ASN A 242 12.54 10.94 -7.20
CA ASN A 242 12.90 12.36 -7.20
C ASN A 242 11.71 13.19 -6.71
N ASP A 243 11.95 14.47 -6.41
CA ASP A 243 10.92 15.37 -5.91
C ASP A 243 9.73 15.56 -6.88
N ALA A 244 9.94 15.43 -8.20
CA ALA A 244 8.85 15.58 -9.17
C ALA A 244 7.79 14.48 -9.04
N ILE A 245 8.22 13.22 -8.83
CA ILE A 245 7.34 12.09 -8.52
C ILE A 245 6.62 12.32 -7.20
N MET A 246 7.34 12.82 -6.19
CA MET A 246 6.79 13.05 -4.86
C MET A 246 5.77 14.20 -4.83
N ASN A 247 5.94 15.22 -5.65
CA ASN A 247 5.05 16.38 -5.68
C ASN A 247 3.79 16.11 -6.52
N LYS A 248 3.86 15.22 -7.52
CA LYS A 248 2.72 14.90 -8.39
C LYS A 248 2.61 13.41 -8.66
N ARG A 249 1.53 12.82 -8.15
CA ARG A 249 1.23 11.38 -8.30
C ARG A 249 -0.05 11.16 -9.13
N PRO A 250 0.06 11.04 -10.47
CA PRO A 250 -1.08 10.77 -11.35
C PRO A 250 -1.50 9.28 -11.36
N TYR A 251 -0.70 8.42 -10.73
CA TYR A 251 -0.94 6.98 -10.54
C TYR A 251 -0.49 6.59 -9.13
N PRO A 252 -0.89 5.41 -8.61
CA PRO A 252 -0.34 4.86 -7.38
C PRO A 252 1.20 4.75 -7.44
N VAL A 253 1.86 5.10 -6.34
CA VAL A 253 3.33 5.06 -6.23
C VAL A 253 3.73 4.27 -4.99
N ILE A 254 4.69 3.35 -5.15
CA ILE A 254 5.42 2.76 -4.03
C ILE A 254 6.81 3.39 -4.06
N VAL A 255 7.15 4.16 -3.04
CA VAL A 255 8.53 4.60 -2.80
C VAL A 255 9.23 3.52 -2.00
N LEU A 256 10.35 3.01 -2.50
CA LEU A 256 11.16 2.02 -1.80
C LEU A 256 12.63 2.44 -1.71
N GLY A 257 13.24 2.28 -0.55
CA GLY A 257 14.64 2.68 -0.39
C GLY A 257 15.18 2.56 1.01
N LEU A 258 16.48 2.83 1.13
CA LEU A 258 17.16 2.95 2.41
C LEU A 258 16.79 4.28 3.08
N ARG A 259 16.69 4.28 4.41
CA ARG A 259 16.21 5.41 5.20
C ARG A 259 16.94 6.69 4.86
N GLU A 260 18.27 6.67 4.81
CA GLU A 260 19.09 7.85 4.56
C GLU A 260 18.80 8.46 3.17
N GLU A 261 18.71 7.65 2.13
CA GLU A 261 18.41 8.10 0.76
C GLU A 261 16.97 8.64 0.65
N ILE A 262 16.01 7.97 1.28
CA ILE A 262 14.60 8.37 1.26
C ILE A 262 14.37 9.66 2.08
N MET A 263 15.07 9.82 3.20
CA MET A 263 15.01 11.04 4.03
C MET A 263 15.73 12.23 3.40
N ALA A 264 16.55 12.03 2.36
CA ALA A 264 17.12 13.13 1.58
C ALA A 264 16.06 13.86 0.72
N LEU A 265 14.90 13.23 0.48
CA LEU A 265 13.81 13.83 -0.29
C LEU A 265 13.00 14.81 0.58
N SER A 266 12.92 16.07 0.14
CA SER A 266 12.23 17.15 0.85
C SER A 266 10.75 16.82 1.16
N ALA A 267 10.07 16.17 0.20
CA ALA A 267 8.69 15.76 0.36
C ALA A 267 8.50 14.70 1.46
N ILE A 268 9.46 13.78 1.63
CA ILE A 268 9.42 12.77 2.69
C ILE A 268 9.64 13.43 4.06
N GLN A 269 10.58 14.37 4.15
CA GLN A 269 10.82 15.14 5.38
C GLN A 269 9.54 15.89 5.83
N ALA A 270 8.82 16.48 4.87
CA ALA A 270 7.56 17.17 5.12
C ALA A 270 6.45 16.22 5.62
N LEU A 271 6.34 15.02 5.03
CA LEU A 271 5.42 13.98 5.50
C LEU A 271 5.78 13.50 6.91
N ASN A 272 7.06 13.24 7.16
CA ASN A 272 7.57 12.75 8.44
C ASN A 272 7.39 13.76 9.59
N SER A 273 7.39 15.05 9.27
CA SER A 273 7.16 16.13 10.25
C SER A 273 5.69 16.29 10.65
N ASN A 274 4.75 15.64 9.95
CA ASN A 274 3.30 15.83 10.15
C ASN A 274 2.51 14.49 10.20
N PRO A 275 2.87 13.52 11.06
CA PRO A 275 2.24 12.19 11.08
C PRO A 275 0.71 12.24 11.28
N GLN A 276 0.22 13.20 12.08
CA GLN A 276 -1.22 13.40 12.32
C GLN A 276 -2.03 13.78 11.06
N ARG A 277 -1.35 14.29 10.01
CA ARG A 277 -1.98 14.70 8.74
C ARG A 277 -1.76 13.70 7.61
N THR A 278 -0.94 12.68 7.83
CA THR A 278 -0.60 11.68 6.82
C THR A 278 -1.25 10.34 7.11
N GLY A 279 -1.65 10.08 8.36
CA GLY A 279 -2.22 8.80 8.77
C GLY A 279 -1.20 7.68 8.85
N VAL A 280 0.10 8.03 8.94
CA VAL A 280 1.16 7.05 9.19
C VAL A 280 1.49 7.01 10.68
N PHE A 281 1.60 5.80 11.21
CA PHE A 281 1.80 5.54 12.65
C PHE A 281 3.26 5.24 12.99
N TYR A 282 4.18 5.96 12.34
CA TYR A 282 5.60 5.93 12.65
C TYR A 282 6.25 7.27 12.31
N ARG A 283 7.44 7.51 12.86
CA ARG A 283 8.34 8.60 12.49
C ARG A 283 9.69 8.03 12.13
N ILE A 284 10.28 8.56 11.09
CA ILE A 284 11.65 8.32 10.70
C ILE A 284 12.55 9.25 11.52
N THR A 285 13.65 8.72 12.04
CA THR A 285 14.63 9.45 12.84
C THR A 285 16.04 9.26 12.27
N ASP A 286 17.03 9.92 12.85
CA ASP A 286 18.42 9.78 12.41
C ASP A 286 19.01 8.40 12.72
N SER A 287 18.49 7.68 13.72
CA SER A 287 18.98 6.37 14.18
C SER A 287 18.06 5.19 13.84
N GLY A 288 16.88 5.44 13.27
CA GLY A 288 15.87 4.40 13.06
C GLY A 288 14.45 4.92 12.90
N PHE A 289 13.49 4.20 13.50
CA PHE A 289 12.09 4.58 13.52
C PHE A 289 11.53 4.67 14.94
N LYS A 290 10.62 5.61 15.14
CA LYS A 290 9.74 5.64 16.31
C LYS A 290 8.35 5.20 15.88
N LEU A 291 7.83 4.17 16.51
CA LEU A 291 6.51 3.64 16.23
C LEU A 291 5.48 4.38 17.08
N LEU A 292 4.30 4.66 16.50
CA LEU A 292 3.24 5.42 17.14
C LEU A 292 2.02 4.55 17.42
N ASP A 293 1.33 4.81 18.51
CA ASP A 293 0.02 4.22 18.79
C ASP A 293 -1.13 4.92 18.05
N ALA A 294 -2.37 4.43 18.22
CA ALA A 294 -3.56 5.03 17.61
C ALA A 294 -3.84 6.47 18.10
N SER A 295 -3.29 6.84 19.27
CA SER A 295 -3.34 8.19 19.83
C SER A 295 -2.17 9.08 19.34
N MET A 296 -1.38 8.62 18.36
CA MET A 296 -0.21 9.30 17.81
C MET A 296 0.88 9.57 18.87
N GLN A 297 0.91 8.81 19.95
CA GLN A 297 1.94 8.87 20.98
C GLN A 297 3.10 7.96 20.62
N GLU A 298 4.31 8.40 20.94
CA GLU A 298 5.52 7.61 20.71
C GLU A 298 5.56 6.42 21.68
N GLY A 299 5.68 5.21 21.14
CA GLY A 299 5.84 3.99 21.90
C GLY A 299 7.24 3.40 21.71
N GLN A 300 7.32 2.29 20.99
CA GLN A 300 8.56 1.58 20.73
C GLN A 300 9.49 2.37 19.78
N ILE A 301 10.78 2.41 20.11
CA ILE A 301 11.85 2.88 19.22
C ILE A 301 12.56 1.65 18.67
N VAL A 302 12.77 1.62 17.36
CA VAL A 302 13.61 0.64 16.68
C VAL A 302 14.81 1.36 16.09
N GLU A 303 15.99 1.04 16.59
CA GLU A 303 17.25 1.63 16.15
C GLU A 303 18.11 0.56 15.48
N ALA A 304 18.79 0.96 14.40
CA ALA A 304 19.80 0.20 13.67
C ALA A 304 19.39 -1.18 13.11
N GLY A 305 19.58 -1.34 11.80
CA GLY A 305 19.79 -2.62 11.09
C GLY A 305 18.59 -3.57 10.95
N ASP A 306 18.46 -4.22 9.80
CA ASP A 306 17.49 -5.28 9.46
C ASP A 306 15.99 -4.95 9.72
N TYR A 307 15.67 -3.67 9.88
CA TYR A 307 14.30 -3.19 10.02
C TYR A 307 13.80 -2.56 8.71
N ALA A 308 12.50 -2.72 8.45
CA ALA A 308 11.81 -1.97 7.39
C ALA A 308 10.37 -1.64 7.76
N CYS A 309 9.96 -0.41 7.49
CA CYS A 309 8.60 0.06 7.65
C CYS A 309 7.84 0.01 6.32
N ILE A 310 6.60 -0.48 6.36
CA ILE A 310 5.66 -0.40 5.25
C ILE A 310 4.41 0.33 5.72
N ALA A 311 4.03 1.40 5.04
CA ALA A 311 2.81 2.15 5.31
C ALA A 311 2.27 2.82 4.05
N ALA A 312 1.04 3.32 4.12
CA ALA A 312 0.40 4.04 3.02
C ALA A 312 -0.19 5.38 3.48
N THR A 313 -0.22 6.34 2.56
CA THR A 313 -0.91 7.62 2.69
C THR A 313 -1.46 8.05 1.33
N ALA A 314 -2.21 9.15 1.28
CA ALA A 314 -2.66 9.78 0.05
C ALA A 314 -2.94 11.27 0.29
N SER A 315 -3.07 12.05 -0.78
CA SER A 315 -3.26 13.50 -0.65
C SER A 315 -4.66 13.91 -0.15
N GLY A 316 -5.60 12.97 -0.04
CA GLY A 316 -7.00 13.27 0.15
C GLY A 316 -7.86 12.01 0.26
N MET A 317 -9.03 12.16 0.86
CA MET A 317 -10.10 11.16 0.79
C MET A 317 -10.52 10.95 -0.67
N GLY A 318 -10.77 9.70 -1.07
CA GLY A 318 -11.13 9.32 -2.44
C GLY A 318 -9.98 9.39 -3.46
N ASN A 319 -8.76 9.73 -3.03
CA ASN A 319 -7.61 9.75 -3.92
C ASN A 319 -7.15 8.33 -4.24
N THR A 320 -7.55 7.83 -5.40
CA THR A 320 -7.20 6.48 -5.88
C THR A 320 -5.73 6.27 -6.28
N ASN A 321 -4.86 7.27 -6.05
CA ASN A 321 -3.42 7.21 -6.28
C ASN A 321 -2.65 7.30 -4.94
N PRO A 322 -2.71 6.27 -4.09
CA PRO A 322 -2.01 6.28 -2.82
C PRO A 322 -0.49 6.28 -3.01
N LEU A 323 0.21 6.82 -2.02
CA LEU A 323 1.64 6.72 -1.83
C LEU A 323 1.91 5.66 -0.77
N TRP A 324 2.62 4.60 -1.14
CA TRP A 324 3.17 3.65 -0.20
C TRP A 324 4.63 3.97 0.05
N LEU A 325 5.05 3.81 1.30
CA LEU A 325 6.43 3.99 1.74
C LEU A 325 6.94 2.63 2.22
N VAL A 326 8.00 2.13 1.58
CA VAL A 326 8.75 0.94 1.96
C VAL A 326 10.17 1.39 2.30
N ILE A 327 10.39 1.70 3.57
CA ILE A 327 11.64 2.35 4.02
C ILE A 327 12.38 1.37 4.91
N ALA A 328 13.61 1.04 4.54
CA ALA A 328 14.44 0.08 5.27
C ALA A 328 15.67 0.76 5.88
N GLU A 329 16.19 0.22 6.98
CA GLU A 329 17.48 0.69 7.50
C GLU A 329 18.66 0.26 6.65
N ASP A 330 18.63 -0.96 6.15
CA ASP A 330 19.71 -1.56 5.37
C ASP A 330 19.14 -2.50 4.29
N GLU A 331 20.04 -3.09 3.51
CA GLU A 331 19.67 -4.03 2.44
C GLU A 331 18.91 -5.26 2.98
N LYS A 332 19.17 -5.70 4.21
CA LYS A 332 18.48 -6.84 4.82
C LYS A 332 17.03 -6.50 5.14
N GLY A 333 16.80 -5.34 5.75
CA GLY A 333 15.46 -4.81 5.98
C GLY A 333 14.70 -4.63 4.67
N LEU A 334 15.38 -4.13 3.63
CA LEU A 334 14.78 -3.94 2.31
C LEU A 334 14.38 -5.26 1.66
N GLN A 335 15.27 -6.26 1.71
CA GLN A 335 14.97 -7.61 1.23
C GLN A 335 13.76 -8.20 1.99
N ARG A 336 13.73 -8.06 3.31
CA ARG A 336 12.62 -8.51 4.17
C ARG A 336 11.29 -7.88 3.76
N ALA A 337 11.28 -6.59 3.43
CA ALA A 337 10.08 -5.90 2.96
C ALA A 337 9.60 -6.42 1.60
N VAL A 338 10.51 -6.63 0.66
CA VAL A 338 10.19 -7.19 -0.65
C VAL A 338 9.66 -8.63 -0.53
N ASP A 339 10.29 -9.46 0.30
CA ASP A 339 9.85 -10.84 0.55
C ASP A 339 8.45 -10.86 1.16
N TYR A 340 8.19 -10.01 2.16
CA TYR A 340 6.89 -9.90 2.80
C TYR A 340 5.78 -9.52 1.80
N LEU A 341 6.00 -8.48 0.99
CA LEU A 341 5.03 -8.09 -0.05
C LEU A 341 4.88 -9.15 -1.15
N SER A 342 5.95 -9.90 -1.44
CA SER A 342 5.92 -10.98 -2.42
C SER A 342 5.10 -12.19 -1.95
N GLN A 343 4.98 -12.43 -0.64
CA GLN A 343 4.12 -13.49 -0.06
C GLN A 343 2.61 -13.17 -0.18
N GLY A 344 2.25 -11.89 -0.27
CA GLY A 344 1.01 -11.46 -0.92
C GLY A 344 -0.18 -11.09 -0.08
N ASN A 345 -0.25 -11.58 1.15
CA ASN A 345 -1.36 -11.28 2.03
C ASN A 345 -0.80 -10.49 3.21
N ILE A 346 -1.31 -9.29 3.40
CA ILE A 346 -1.03 -8.50 4.59
C ILE A 346 -2.05 -8.94 5.63
N ASN A 347 -1.56 -9.35 6.81
CA ASN A 347 -2.44 -9.70 7.91
C ASN A 347 -3.34 -8.49 8.22
N PRO A 348 -4.67 -8.66 8.38
CA PRO A 348 -5.56 -7.56 8.68
C PRO A 348 -5.16 -6.69 9.88
N ASN A 349 -4.47 -7.32 10.83
CA ASN A 349 -3.95 -6.69 12.03
C ASN A 349 -2.83 -5.66 11.74
N CYS A 350 -2.25 -5.68 10.54
CA CYS A 350 -1.21 -4.78 10.02
C CYS A 350 -1.76 -3.83 8.93
N ALA A 351 -3.09 -3.71 8.79
CA ALA A 351 -3.68 -3.04 7.64
C ALA A 351 -3.30 -1.56 7.54
N TRP A 352 -2.96 -0.87 8.63
CA TRP A 352 -2.58 0.55 8.62
C TRP A 352 -1.08 0.81 8.58
N GLY A 353 -0.29 -0.24 8.62
CA GLY A 353 1.16 -0.17 8.57
C GLY A 353 1.77 -1.31 9.35
N LEU A 354 3.06 -1.51 9.14
CA LEU A 354 3.83 -2.51 9.87
C LEU A 354 5.31 -2.15 9.90
N MET A 355 5.97 -2.64 10.94
CA MET A 355 7.42 -2.69 11.06
C MET A 355 7.87 -4.14 10.96
N LEU A 356 8.73 -4.44 10.01
CA LEU A 356 9.40 -5.71 9.85
C LEU A 356 10.75 -5.65 10.55
N GLY A 357 11.11 -6.68 11.30
CA GLY A 357 12.42 -6.82 11.89
C GLY A 357 12.83 -8.27 12.12
N PRO A 358 13.99 -8.50 12.76
CA PRO A 358 14.49 -9.85 13.06
C PRO A 358 13.54 -10.70 13.90
N GLN A 359 12.75 -10.05 14.77
CA GLN A 359 11.81 -10.71 15.69
C GLN A 359 10.41 -10.94 15.09
N GLY A 360 10.19 -10.53 13.83
CA GLY A 360 8.92 -10.69 13.13
C GLY A 360 8.29 -9.37 12.70
N VAL A 361 6.96 -9.35 12.70
CA VAL A 361 6.14 -8.22 12.23
C VAL A 361 5.47 -7.56 13.42
N THR A 362 5.67 -6.25 13.57
CA THR A 362 4.95 -5.41 14.53
C THR A 362 3.89 -4.60 13.76
N PRO A 363 2.59 -4.75 14.08
CA PRO A 363 1.54 -3.96 13.44
C PRO A 363 1.64 -2.49 13.84
N LEU A 364 1.19 -1.61 12.94
CA LEU A 364 0.99 -0.19 13.20
C LEU A 364 -0.48 0.18 12.93
N PRO A 365 -1.13 0.98 13.80
CA PRO A 365 -0.60 1.57 15.03
C PRO A 365 -0.17 0.54 16.09
N LEU A 366 0.72 0.97 16.99
CA LEU A 366 1.03 0.21 18.20
C LEU A 366 -0.22 0.04 19.07
N ARG A 367 -0.26 -1.08 19.79
CA ARG A 367 -1.38 -1.53 20.62
C ARG A 367 -1.07 -1.43 22.10
#